data_AF-A0A969C4J1-F1
#
_entry.id   AF-A0A969C4J1-F1
#
_cell.length_a   1.000
_cell.length_b   1.000
_cell.length_c   1.000
_cell.angle_alpha   90.00
_cell.angle_beta   90.00
_cell.angle_gamma   90.00
#
_symmetry.space_group_name_H-M   'P 1'
#
loop_
_entity.id
_entity.type
_entity.pdbx_description
1 polymer ?
#
loop_
_entity_poly.entity_id
_entity_poly.type
_entity_poly.pdbx_seq_one_letter_code
_entity_poly.pdbx_strand_id
1 'polypeptide(L)'
;MELLPAELREQLPKLYEQEEIEDKIVYIKYFFPAGNWTWFVTEGEPRGNDFLFFGYVIGLDKEWGYFTLKQLEEINWRGLTVERDLYFKQENFSSCLKRWKLERGG
;
A
#
# COMPACT_ATOMS: atom_id res chain seq x y z
N MET A 1 -0.60 14.57 -7.31
CA MET A 1 -0.64 14.32 -5.85
C MET A 1 0.54 13.43 -5.52
N GLU A 2 1.27 13.70 -4.44
CA GLU A 2 2.42 12.88 -4.06
C GLU A 2 1.96 11.59 -3.38
N LEU A 3 2.49 10.44 -3.83
CA LEU A 3 2.15 9.12 -3.29
C LEU A 3 2.83 8.85 -1.93
N LEU A 4 4.00 9.44 -1.67
CA LEU A 4 4.74 9.23 -0.42
C LEU A 4 5.34 10.55 0.12
N PRO A 5 4.52 11.39 0.77
CA PRO A 5 4.97 12.58 1.49
C PRO A 5 5.97 12.25 2.61
N ALA A 6 6.79 13.22 3.00
CA ALA A 6 7.82 13.05 4.02
C ALA A 6 7.27 12.51 5.36
N GLU A 7 6.09 12.96 5.77
CA GLU A 7 5.47 12.54 7.03
C GLU A 7 5.12 11.04 7.02
N LEU A 8 4.73 10.48 5.87
CA LEU A 8 4.47 9.04 5.75
C LEU A 8 5.77 8.24 5.70
N ARG A 9 6.84 8.80 5.14
CA ARG A 9 8.17 8.15 5.14
C ARG A 9 8.69 7.95 6.56
N GLU A 10 8.47 8.93 7.42
CA GLU A 10 8.90 8.89 8.82
C GLU A 10 8.04 7.97 9.69
N GLN A 11 6.77 7.76 9.31
CA GLN A 11 5.85 6.89 10.06
C GLN A 11 5.97 5.41 9.71
N LEU A 12 6.50 5.08 8.52
CA LEU A 12 6.62 3.69 8.09
C LEU A 12 7.66 2.95 8.93
N PRO A 13 7.31 1.79 9.50
CA PRO A 13 8.29 0.86 10.03
C PRO A 13 9.25 0.43 8.93
N LYS A 14 10.51 0.17 9.30
CA LYS A 14 11.50 -0.40 8.40
C LYS A 14 11.10 -1.82 8.04
N LEU A 15 11.71 -2.33 6.97
CA LEU A 15 11.48 -3.71 6.54
C LEU A 15 11.82 -4.68 7.68
N TYR A 16 10.98 -5.69 7.84
CA TYR A 16 11.07 -6.75 8.86
C TYR A 16 10.72 -6.33 10.29
N GLU A 17 10.37 -5.06 10.57
CA GLU A 17 9.98 -4.63 11.93
C GLU A 17 8.64 -5.21 12.40
N GLN A 18 7.79 -5.68 11.49
CA GLN A 18 6.50 -6.31 11.76
C GLN A 18 6.49 -7.81 11.40
N GLU A 19 7.65 -8.46 11.24
CA GLU A 19 7.73 -9.89 10.86
C GLU A 19 7.03 -10.80 11.89
N GLU A 20 7.27 -10.55 13.18
CA GLU A 20 6.66 -11.29 14.30
C GLU A 20 5.20 -10.89 14.58
N ILE A 21 4.69 -9.85 13.92
CA ILE A 21 3.31 -9.39 14.08
C ILE A 21 2.41 -10.19 13.12
N GLU A 22 1.53 -11.01 13.69
CA GLU A 22 0.58 -11.82 12.92
C GLU A 22 -0.41 -10.94 12.13
N ASP A 23 -1.03 -9.97 12.80
CA ASP A 23 -1.95 -9.00 12.19
C ASP A 23 -1.26 -7.64 12.02
N LYS A 24 -0.50 -7.52 10.93
CA LYS A 24 0.35 -6.35 10.64
C LYS A 24 -0.46 -5.05 10.59
N ILE A 25 0.15 -3.95 11.05
CA ILE A 25 -0.43 -2.61 10.95
C ILE A 25 -0.19 -2.08 9.54
N VAL A 26 -1.26 -1.65 8.89
CA VAL A 26 -1.23 -1.00 7.59
C VAL A 26 -1.15 0.51 7.80
N TYR A 27 -0.15 1.13 7.18
CA TYR A 27 0.10 2.57 7.30
C TYR A 27 -0.46 3.35 6.11
N ILE A 28 -0.44 2.76 4.92
CA ILE A 28 -0.85 3.42 3.69
C ILE A 28 -1.73 2.48 2.87
N LYS A 29 -2.82 3.01 2.31
CA LYS A 29 -3.62 2.35 1.29
C LYS A 29 -3.46 3.08 -0.05
N TYR A 30 -2.97 2.37 -1.05
CA TYR A 30 -3.02 2.81 -2.44
C TYR A 30 -4.10 2.05 -3.19
N PHE A 31 -4.68 2.67 -4.21
CA PHE A 31 -5.62 2.01 -5.10
C PHE A 31 -5.49 2.54 -6.52
N PHE A 32 -5.91 1.73 -7.49
CA PHE A 32 -5.96 2.14 -8.88
C PHE A 32 -7.42 2.34 -9.32
N PRO A 33 -7.85 3.58 -9.64
CA PRO A 33 -9.26 3.87 -9.93
C PRO A 33 -9.77 3.19 -11.20
N ALA A 34 -8.90 2.92 -12.17
CA ALA A 34 -9.27 2.24 -13.41
C ALA A 34 -9.28 0.71 -13.29
N GLY A 35 -9.07 0.14 -12.10
CA GLY A 35 -8.99 -1.30 -11.90
C GLY A 35 -9.37 -1.77 -10.50
N ASN A 36 -9.11 -3.05 -10.24
CA ASN A 36 -9.35 -3.66 -8.93
C ASN A 36 -8.07 -3.77 -8.09
N TRP A 37 -7.06 -2.97 -8.41
CA TRP A 37 -5.79 -3.03 -7.69
C TRP A 37 -5.83 -2.22 -6.39
N THR A 38 -5.29 -2.80 -5.33
CA THR A 38 -5.15 -2.17 -4.01
C THR A 38 -3.86 -2.63 -3.36
N TRP A 39 -3.11 -1.71 -2.77
CA TRP A 39 -1.90 -2.01 -2.01
C TRP A 39 -2.09 -1.53 -0.57
N PHE A 40 -1.90 -2.43 0.39
CA PHE A 40 -1.84 -2.12 1.81
C PHE A 40 -0.38 -2.16 2.26
N VAL A 41 0.23 -1.01 2.47
CA VAL A 41 1.63 -0.87 2.88
C VAL A 41 1.73 -1.06 4.39
N THR A 42 2.58 -1.99 4.82
CA THR A 42 2.88 -2.21 6.24
C THR A 42 4.24 -1.67 6.63
N GLU A 43 5.22 -1.77 5.73
CA GLU A 43 6.60 -1.37 5.99
C GLU A 43 7.19 -0.73 4.75
N GLY A 44 8.28 0.02 4.93
CA GLY A 44 9.13 0.38 3.82
C GLY A 44 10.34 1.19 4.23
N GLU A 45 11.33 1.20 3.35
CA GLU A 45 12.57 1.92 3.57
C GLU A 45 13.16 2.46 2.26
N PRO A 46 14.02 3.50 2.33
CA PRO A 46 14.75 3.99 1.18
C PRO A 46 15.66 2.89 0.59
N ARG A 47 15.62 2.71 -0.73
CA ARG A 47 16.47 1.76 -1.46
C ARG A 47 17.12 2.47 -2.65
N GLY A 48 18.33 2.98 -2.43
CA GLY A 48 19.03 3.80 -3.43
C GLY A 48 18.27 5.10 -3.69
N ASN A 49 17.85 5.32 -4.93
CA ASN A 49 17.08 6.50 -5.35
C ASN A 49 15.55 6.27 -5.36
N ASP A 50 15.09 5.15 -4.78
CA ASP A 50 13.68 4.75 -4.74
C ASP A 50 13.28 4.42 -3.30
N PHE A 51 12.02 4.02 -3.11
CA PHE A 51 11.50 3.57 -1.83
C PHE A 51 10.89 2.19 -2.00
N LEU A 52 11.38 1.22 -1.24
CA LEU A 52 10.89 -0.16 -1.27
C LEU A 52 9.85 -0.35 -0.17
N PHE A 53 8.69 -0.84 -0.55
CA PHE A 53 7.61 -1.19 0.37
C PHE A 53 7.51 -2.70 0.52
N PHE A 54 6.99 -3.10 1.67
CA PHE A 54 6.41 -4.41 1.89
C PHE A 54 4.95 -4.26 2.31
N GLY A 55 4.09 -5.11 1.75
CA GLY A 55 2.67 -5.01 2.00
C GLY A 55 1.85 -6.08 1.30
N TYR A 56 0.52 -6.00 1.49
CA TYR A 56 -0.42 -6.89 0.84
C TYR A 56 -0.96 -6.24 -0.44
N VAL A 57 -0.81 -6.96 -1.55
CA VAL A 57 -1.23 -6.53 -2.87
C VAL A 57 -2.46 -7.33 -3.28
N ILE A 58 -3.51 -6.62 -3.67
CA ILE A 58 -4.69 -7.19 -4.30
C ILE A 58 -4.65 -6.74 -5.75
N GLY A 59 -4.48 -7.67 -6.68
CA GLY A 59 -4.44 -7.41 -8.11
C GLY A 59 -5.04 -8.58 -8.88
N LEU A 60 -4.23 -9.25 -9.69
CA LEU A 60 -4.60 -10.53 -10.31
C LEU A 60 -4.72 -11.62 -9.25
N ASP A 61 -3.70 -11.71 -8.38
CA ASP A 61 -3.70 -12.52 -7.18
C ASP A 61 -3.74 -11.64 -5.93
N LYS A 62 -3.87 -12.27 -4.76
CA LYS A 62 -3.84 -11.58 -3.46
C LYS A 62 -2.68 -12.12 -2.63
N GLU A 63 -1.63 -11.34 -2.50
CA GLU A 63 -0.36 -11.82 -1.95
C GLU A 63 0.38 -10.76 -1.13
N TRP A 64 1.22 -11.24 -0.21
CA TRP A 64 2.21 -10.40 0.46
C TRP A 64 3.43 -10.28 -0.44
N GLY A 65 3.91 -9.07 -0.67
CA GLY A 65 5.01 -8.87 -1.59
C GLY A 65 5.66 -7.50 -1.48
N TYR A 66 6.78 -7.38 -2.20
CA TYR A 66 7.53 -6.15 -2.30
C TYR A 66 7.14 -5.38 -3.56
N PHE A 67 7.07 -4.07 -3.44
CA PHE A 67 6.86 -3.16 -4.57
C PHE A 67 7.51 -1.82 -4.26
N THR A 68 7.82 -1.05 -5.30
CA THR A 68 8.52 0.23 -5.18
C THR A 68 7.60 1.41 -5.44
N LEU A 69 7.97 2.58 -4.93
CA LEU A 69 7.30 3.83 -5.26
C LEU A 69 7.31 4.09 -6.76
N LYS A 70 8.45 3.90 -7.43
CA LYS A 70 8.57 4.05 -8.89
C LYS A 70 7.61 3.14 -9.66
N GLN A 71 7.44 1.89 -9.25
CA GLN A 71 6.46 0.99 -9.88
C GLN A 71 5.03 1.50 -9.77
N LEU A 72 4.64 2.11 -8.64
CA LEU A 72 3.31 2.71 -8.49
C LEU A 72 3.14 3.96 -9.37
N GLU A 73 4.18 4.78 -9.49
CA GLU A 73 4.18 5.99 -10.33
C GLU A 73 4.15 5.68 -11.83
N GLU A 74 4.72 4.56 -12.25
CA GLU A 74 4.73 4.10 -13.65
C GLU A 74 3.36 3.54 -14.11
N ILE A 75 2.47 3.20 -13.17
CA ILE A 75 1.12 2.75 -13.51
C ILE A 75 0.32 3.94 -14.04
N ASN A 76 0.12 3.96 -15.35
CA ASN A 76 -0.73 4.91 -16.04
C ASN A 76 -1.61 4.22 -17.08
N TRP A 77 -2.92 4.36 -16.94
CA TRP A 77 -3.88 3.95 -17.95
C TRP A 77 -4.69 5.14 -18.42
N ARG A 78 -4.38 5.63 -19.62
CA ARG A 78 -5.10 6.76 -20.26
C ARG A 78 -5.17 8.00 -19.35
N GLY A 79 -4.10 8.28 -18.62
CA GLY A 79 -4.02 9.42 -17.69
C GLY A 79 -4.52 9.12 -16.27
N LEU A 80 -5.12 7.95 -16.02
CA LEU A 80 -5.44 7.50 -14.67
C LEU A 80 -4.22 6.83 -14.06
N THR A 81 -3.81 7.26 -12.87
CA THR A 81 -2.66 6.73 -12.14
C THR A 81 -3.09 6.08 -10.84
N VAL A 82 -2.16 5.42 -10.15
CA VAL A 82 -2.38 5.01 -8.76
C VAL A 82 -2.63 6.26 -7.90
N GLU A 83 -3.53 6.11 -6.92
CA GLU A 83 -3.88 7.14 -5.96
C GLU A 83 -3.65 6.63 -4.53
N ARG A 84 -3.34 7.58 -3.63
CA ARG A 84 -3.27 7.35 -2.19
C ARG A 84 -4.62 7.68 -1.56
N ASP A 85 -5.13 6.80 -0.71
CA ASP A 85 -6.31 7.10 0.10
C ASP A 85 -5.95 8.12 1.19
N LEU A 86 -6.43 9.36 1.04
CA LEU A 86 -6.15 10.46 1.95
C LEU A 86 -6.88 10.35 3.30
N TYR A 87 -7.95 9.56 3.35
CA TYR A 87 -8.78 9.38 4.54
C TYR A 87 -8.48 8.08 5.27
N PHE A 88 -7.58 7.27 4.71
CA PHE A 88 -7.11 6.07 5.35
C PHE A 88 -6.43 6.40 6.69
N LYS A 89 -6.84 5.68 7.74
CA LYS A 89 -6.22 5.71 9.05
C LYS A 89 -5.52 4.38 9.27
N GLN A 90 -4.38 4.45 9.94
CA GLN A 90 -3.61 3.26 10.30
C GLN A 90 -4.51 2.27 11.05
N GLU A 91 -4.50 1.03 10.61
CA GLU A 91 -5.35 -0.03 11.15
C GLU A 91 -4.74 -1.39 10.86
N ASN A 92 -5.15 -2.40 11.60
CA ASN A 92 -4.73 -3.78 11.37
C ASN A 92 -5.14 -4.27 9.97
N PHE A 93 -4.30 -5.13 9.39
CA PHE A 93 -4.50 -5.72 8.08
C PHE A 93 -5.83 -6.48 8.00
N SER A 94 -6.19 -7.26 9.02
CA SER A 94 -7.44 -8.00 9.08
C SER A 94 -8.68 -7.10 8.91
N SER A 95 -8.69 -5.95 9.58
CA SER A 95 -9.75 -4.94 9.47
C SER A 95 -9.75 -4.24 8.11
N CYS A 96 -8.57 -3.91 7.58
CA CYS A 96 -8.42 -3.33 6.24
C CYS A 96 -9.02 -4.26 5.17
N LEU A 97 -8.68 -5.55 5.24
CA LEU A 97 -9.18 -6.55 4.30
C LEU A 97 -10.69 -6.77 4.43
N LYS A 98 -11.22 -6.75 5.66
CA LYS A 98 -12.67 -6.82 5.90
C LYS A 98 -13.39 -5.62 5.27
N ARG A 99 -12.89 -4.41 5.48
CA ARG A 99 -13.48 -3.18 4.91
C ARG A 99 -13.42 -3.20 3.38
N TRP A 100 -12.28 -3.58 2.81
CA TRP A 100 -12.12 -3.71 1.36
C TRP A 100 -13.12 -4.69 0.73
N LYS A 101 -13.38 -5.84 1.38
CA LYS A 101 -14.41 -6.80 0.93
C LYS A 101 -15.81 -6.17 0.92
N LEU A 102 -16.16 -5.40 1.95
CA LEU A 102 -17.45 -4.72 2.03
C LEU A 102 -17.61 -3.63 0.95
N GLU A 103 -16.56 -2.84 0.72
CA GLU A 103 -16.53 -1.78 -0.31
C GLU A 103 -16.73 -2.34 -1.73
N ARG A 104 -16.27 -3.57 -1.98
CA ARG A 104 -16.29 -4.22 -3.29
C ARG A 104 -17.43 -5.24 -3.46
N GLY A 105 -18.41 -5.26 -2.54
CA GLY A 105 -19.62 -6.08 -2.64
C GLY A 105 -19.38 -7.58 -2.45
N GLY A 106 -18.59 -7.95 -1.44
CA GLY A 106 -18.20 -9.32 -1.13
C GLY A 106 -19.32 -10.33 -0.96
#